data_AF-A0A075B0H6-F1
#
_entry.id   AF-A0A075B0H6-F1
#
_cell.length_a   1.000
_cell.length_b   1.000
_cell.length_c   1.000
_cell.angle_alpha   90.00
_cell.angle_beta   90.00
_cell.angle_gamma   90.00
#
_symmetry.space_group_name_H-M   'P 1'
#
loop_
_entity.id
_entity.type
_entity.pdbx_description
1 polymer ?
#
loop_
_entity_poly.entity_id
_entity_poly.type
_entity_poly.pdbx_seq_one_letter_code
_entity_poly.pdbx_strand_id
1 'polypeptide(L)'
;MASEQQVLFKNLSDKLYEKRKIAAIEVERSVKDMWQNRDIAKIKQTIEYLSQEFAFSVFPNSRNGGLIGLAAVAIAMGEVIS
;
A
#
# COMPACT_ATOMS: atom_id res chain seq x y z
N MET A 1 -8.97 -5.37 -12.11
CA MET A 1 -9.01 -4.96 -10.69
C MET A 1 -7.98 -5.70 -9.83
N ALA A 2 -7.90 -7.05 -9.84
CA ALA A 2 -6.89 -7.77 -9.04
C ALA A 2 -5.42 -7.61 -9.53
N SER A 3 -5.22 -7.35 -10.83
CA SER A 3 -3.90 -7.21 -11.45
C SER A 3 -3.17 -5.90 -11.10
N GLU A 4 -3.91 -4.82 -10.88
CA GLU A 4 -3.34 -3.48 -10.65
C GLU A 4 -2.72 -3.38 -9.26
N GLN A 5 -3.37 -3.95 -8.25
CA GLN A 5 -2.84 -4.01 -6.88
C GLN A 5 -1.56 -4.85 -6.78
N GLN A 6 -1.46 -5.96 -7.53
CA GLN A 6 -0.24 -6.76 -7.59
C GLN A 6 0.94 -5.97 -8.17
N VAL A 7 0.69 -5.14 -9.18
CA VAL A 7 1.73 -4.29 -9.78
C VAL A 7 2.19 -3.21 -8.78
N LEU A 8 1.27 -2.62 -8.02
CA LEU A 8 1.59 -1.66 -6.95
C LEU A 8 2.51 -2.27 -5.88
N PHE A 9 2.15 -3.46 -5.38
CA PHE A 9 2.94 -4.18 -4.38
C PHE A 9 4.33 -4.58 -4.91
N LYS A 10 4.41 -4.92 -6.20
CA LYS A 10 5.69 -5.19 -6.87
C LYS A 10 6.55 -3.92 -7.00
N ASN A 11 5.93 -2.78 -7.30
CA ASN A 11 6.65 -1.51 -7.40
C ASN A 11 7.12 -0.98 -6.04
N LEU A 12 6.39 -1.29 -4.95
CA LEU A 12 6.83 -0.99 -3.58
C LEU A 12 8.11 -1.73 -3.20
N SER A 13 8.33 -2.93 -3.72
CA SER A 13 9.53 -3.75 -3.47
C SER A 13 10.65 -3.50 -4.49
N ASP A 14 10.49 -2.53 -5.41
CA ASP A 14 11.51 -2.21 -6.42
C ASP A 14 12.79 -1.68 -5.77
N LYS A 15 13.93 -1.81 -6.43
CA LYS A 15 15.23 -1.30 -5.94
C LYS A 15 15.30 0.23 -5.99
N LEU A 16 14.57 0.86 -6.91
CA LEU A 16 14.56 2.31 -7.08
C LEU A 16 13.60 2.96 -6.09
N TYR A 17 14.14 3.84 -5.24
CA TYR A 17 13.35 4.58 -4.26
C TYR A 17 12.19 5.39 -4.87
N GLU A 18 12.43 6.06 -6.01
CA GLU A 18 11.38 6.83 -6.71
C GLU A 18 10.19 5.98 -7.13
N LYS A 19 10.42 4.74 -7.58
CA LYS A 19 9.32 3.82 -7.90
C LYS A 19 8.52 3.43 -6.67
N ARG A 20 9.18 3.27 -5.52
CA ARG A 20 8.49 3.02 -4.24
C ARG A 20 7.60 4.19 -3.87
N LYS A 21 8.08 5.42 -4.04
CA LYS A 21 7.34 6.64 -3.77
C LYS A 21 6.11 6.78 -4.67
N ILE A 22 6.27 6.54 -5.97
CA ILE A 22 5.15 6.56 -6.93
C ILE A 22 4.09 5.52 -6.53
N ALA A 23 4.52 4.29 -6.25
CA ALA A 23 3.60 3.23 -5.82
C ALA A 23 2.86 3.57 -4.52
N ALA A 24 3.53 4.24 -3.58
CA ALA A 24 2.91 4.69 -2.33
C ALA A 24 1.78 5.70 -2.57
N ILE A 25 2.00 6.67 -3.46
CA ILE A 25 1.00 7.68 -3.83
C ILE A 25 -0.20 7.01 -4.51
N GLU A 26 0.04 6.00 -5.35
CA GLU A 26 -1.03 5.23 -5.98
C GLU A 26 -1.81 4.38 -4.97
N VAL A 27 -1.14 3.77 -3.98
CA VAL A 27 -1.79 3.07 -2.86
C VAL A 27 -2.69 4.02 -2.08
N GLU A 28 -2.21 5.22 -1.77
CA GLU A 28 -3.00 6.26 -1.08
C GLU A 28 -4.29 6.58 -1.84
N ARG A 29 -4.19 6.84 -3.15
CA ARG A 29 -5.37 7.08 -4.01
C ARG A 29 -6.31 5.88 -4.02
N SER A 30 -5.79 4.68 -4.17
CA SER A 30 -6.60 3.46 -4.20
C SER A 30 -7.37 3.25 -2.88
N VAL A 31 -6.75 3.53 -1.73
CA VAL A 31 -7.42 3.47 -0.42
C VAL A 31 -8.52 4.52 -0.29
N LYS A 32 -8.28 5.74 -0.77
CA LYS A 32 -9.30 6.81 -0.80
C LYS A 32 -10.50 6.40 -1.64
N ASP A 33 -10.27 5.84 -2.82
CA ASP A 33 -11.33 5.35 -3.70
C ASP A 33 -12.10 4.18 -3.07
N MET A 34 -11.42 3.23 -2.42
CA MET A 34 -12.08 2.15 -1.67
C MET A 34 -12.95 2.69 -0.54
N TRP A 35 -12.50 3.71 0.18
CA TRP A 35 -13.30 4.33 1.22
C TRP A 35 -14.56 5.00 0.67
N GLN A 36 -14.44 5.75 -0.43
CA GLN A 36 -15.59 6.36 -1.11
C GLN A 36 -16.61 5.30 -1.55
N ASN A 37 -16.13 4.14 -2.00
CA ASN A 37 -16.96 2.99 -2.37
C ASN A 37 -17.46 2.18 -1.16
N ARG A 38 -17.15 2.58 0.09
CA ARG A 38 -17.46 1.87 1.34
C ARG A 38 -16.88 0.45 1.42
N ASP A 39 -15.82 0.17 0.67
CA ASP A 39 -15.12 -1.11 0.60
C ASP A 39 -14.12 -1.29 1.76
N ILE A 40 -14.58 -1.16 3.01
CA ILE A 40 -13.73 -1.22 4.21
C ILE A 40 -13.02 -2.59 4.33
N ALA A 41 -13.65 -3.66 3.83
CA ALA A 41 -13.04 -4.99 3.80
C ALA A 41 -11.77 -5.06 2.94
N LYS A 42 -11.74 -4.38 1.79
CA LYS A 42 -10.56 -4.35 0.91
C LYS A 42 -9.42 -3.55 1.53
N ILE A 43 -9.74 -2.47 2.25
CA ILE A 43 -8.73 -1.69 2.97
C ILE A 43 -8.07 -2.55 4.05
N LYS A 44 -8.86 -3.28 4.85
CA LYS A 44 -8.33 -4.22 5.84
C LYS A 44 -7.46 -5.30 5.21
N GLN A 45 -7.92 -5.94 4.12
CA GLN A 45 -7.12 -6.93 3.39
C GLN A 45 -5.80 -6.34 2.87
N THR A 46 -5.81 -5.09 2.38
CA THR A 46 -4.60 -4.40 1.91
C THR A 46 -3.61 -4.20 3.06
N ILE A 47 -4.08 -3.77 4.24
CA ILE A 47 -3.23 -3.59 5.44
C ILE A 47 -2.65 -4.93 5.90
N GLU A 48 -3.48 -5.98 5.96
CA GLU A 48 -3.06 -7.33 6.32
C GLU A 48 -2.00 -7.86 5.35
N TYR A 49 -2.25 -7.73 4.05
CA TYR A 49 -1.30 -8.14 3.02
C TYR A 49 0.02 -7.38 3.14
N LEU A 50 -0.02 -6.04 3.28
CA LEU A 50 1.17 -5.23 3.47
C LEU A 50 1.95 -5.63 4.75
N SER A 51 1.27 -5.94 5.84
CA SER A 51 1.92 -6.43 7.06
C SER A 51 2.52 -7.83 6.89
N GLN A 52 1.76 -8.79 6.36
CA GLN A 52 2.20 -10.17 6.28
C GLN A 52 3.31 -10.37 5.24
N GLU A 53 3.15 -9.81 4.05
CA GLU A 53 4.07 -10.04 2.93
C GLU A 53 5.33 -9.18 3.01
N PHE A 54 5.26 -8.00 3.63
CA PHE A 54 6.39 -7.08 3.66
C PHE A 54 7.00 -6.88 5.05
N ALA A 55 6.22 -6.80 6.14
CA ALA A 55 6.80 -6.56 7.47
C ALA A 55 7.66 -7.74 7.96
N PHE A 56 7.27 -8.96 7.58
CA PHE A 56 8.03 -10.18 7.88
C PHE A 56 8.98 -10.62 6.75
N SER A 57 9.12 -9.81 5.69
CA SER A 57 9.98 -10.16 4.57
C SER A 57 11.45 -10.12 4.97
N VAL A 58 12.19 -11.19 4.61
CA VAL A 58 13.64 -11.28 4.79
C VAL A 58 14.39 -10.27 3.89
N PHE A 59 13.74 -9.81 2.81
CA PHE A 59 14.32 -8.87 1.87
C PHE A 59 14.14 -7.42 2.35
N PRO A 60 15.23 -6.65 2.55
CA PRO A 60 15.16 -5.27 3.03
C PRO A 60 14.31 -4.36 2.14
N ASN A 61 14.32 -4.58 0.82
CA ASN A 61 13.56 -3.79 -0.14
C ASN A 61 12.05 -3.98 0.02
N SER A 62 11.61 -5.23 0.22
CA SER A 62 10.22 -5.53 0.51
C SER A 62 9.82 -4.88 1.84
N ARG A 63 10.58 -5.07 2.92
CA ARG A 63 10.25 -4.45 4.21
C ARG A 63 10.12 -2.92 4.12
N ASN A 64 11.05 -2.27 3.43
CA ASN A 64 11.02 -0.82 3.22
C ASN A 64 9.81 -0.40 2.36
N GLY A 65 9.48 -1.17 1.31
CA GLY A 65 8.28 -0.96 0.49
C GLY A 65 6.98 -1.09 1.28
N GLY A 66 6.86 -2.13 2.11
CA GLY A 66 5.70 -2.37 2.95
C GLY A 66 5.46 -1.28 3.98
N LEU A 67 6.53 -0.81 4.64
CA LEU A 67 6.44 0.29 5.60
C LEU A 67 5.98 1.59 4.93
N ILE A 68 6.50 1.91 3.74
CA ILE A 68 6.06 3.07 2.96
C ILE A 68 4.59 2.91 2.56
N GLY A 69 4.19 1.73 2.10
CA GLY A 69 2.80 1.43 1.75
C GLY A 69 1.85 1.56 2.94
N LEU A 70 2.23 1.04 4.12
CA LEU A 70 1.45 1.19 5.35
C LEU A 70 1.32 2.66 5.78
N ALA A 71 2.39 3.44 5.66
CA ALA A 71 2.35 4.87 5.93
C ALA A 71 1.39 5.59 4.95
N ALA A 72 1.42 5.26 3.67
CA ALA A 72 0.50 5.81 2.67
C ALA A 72 -0.97 5.47 2.98
N VAL A 73 -1.25 4.23 3.39
CA VAL A 73 -2.60 3.84 3.85
C VAL A 73 -3.02 4.65 5.08
N ALA A 74 -2.12 4.83 6.05
CA ALA A 74 -2.41 5.60 7.26
C ALA A 74 -2.68 7.08 6.96
N ILE A 75 -1.91 7.69 6.05
CA ILE A 75 -2.12 9.07 5.58
C ILE A 75 -3.48 9.18 4.87
N ALA A 76 -3.76 8.28 3.93
CA ALA A 76 -5.04 8.24 3.22
C ALA A 76 -6.22 8.17 4.20
N MET A 77 -6.16 7.26 5.16
CA MET A 77 -7.21 7.12 6.16
C MET A 77 -7.30 8.35 7.07
N GLY A 78 -6.18 8.92 7.49
CA GLY A 78 -6.15 10.14 8.29
C GLY A 78 -6.82 11.32 7.59
N GLU A 79 -6.53 11.55 6.32
CA GLU A 79 -7.15 12.63 5.54
C GLU A 79 -8.64 12.39 5.27
N VAL A 80 -9.05 11.14 5.12
CA VAL A 80 -10.43 10.78 4.81
C VAL A 80 -11.33 10.76 6.05
N ILE A 81 -10.75 10.52 7.23
CA ILE A 81 -11.45 10.49 8.52
C ILE A 81 -11.40 11.87 9.22
N SER A 82 -10.39 12.70 8.93
CA SER A 82 -10.26 14.09 9.41
C SER A 82 -11.37 15.00 8.90
#